data_AF-A0A413E154-F1
#
_entry.id   AF-A0A413E154-F1
#
_cell.length_a   1.000
_cell.length_b   1.000
_cell.length_c   1.000
_cell.angle_alpha   90.00
_cell.angle_beta   90.00
_cell.angle_gamma   90.00
#
_symmetry.space_group_name_H-M   'P 1'
#
loop_
_entity.id
_entity.type
_entity.pdbx_description
1 polymer ?
#
loop_
_entity_poly.entity_id
_entity_poly.type
_entity_poly.pdbx_seq_one_letter_code
_entity_poly.pdbx_strand_id
1 'polypeptide(L)'
;MMDIPKLRLLNQQLANPLFHSPKELVSWMGAVQAQDYAMVKWAVGMRLASATVRTVEEALQKGEILRTHVMRPTWHLVAAEDIRWMLKLSARRIKAANEAYAKGREEISEELYSKSNRALETILAGKKRLTRLEIAEQFRHSGLAADNYHMTRFMVRAEVEGIVCGGESKGGKHAYMLLEECVPPVPDITKDEALARLARNYFRSHTPATLQDFVWWSGLSVTEAKQGIYLIGCELTEEQWKGQTWYLHESGRTRGSIKGHIRFLPPYDELLLGYKDRTDVLPSEHCSKAFTGNGLFFPVILYEGQIVGNWDRKVKRNGWGPGCSLFRQESRIDEALLDKAQQQYMQFLGK
;
A
#
# COMPACT_ATOMS: atom_id res chain seq x y z
N MET A 1 -10.28 -1.73 28.89
CA MET A 1 -10.15 -2.73 27.80
C MET A 1 -9.84 -1.95 26.53
N MET A 2 -8.75 -2.30 25.85
CA MET A 2 -8.31 -1.60 24.63
C MET A 2 -9.25 -1.93 23.47
N ASP A 3 -9.93 -0.91 22.93
CA ASP A 3 -10.80 -1.04 21.75
C ASP A 3 -9.94 -0.96 20.47
N ILE A 4 -9.30 -2.09 20.15
CA ILE A 4 -8.34 -2.20 19.03
C ILE A 4 -8.96 -1.75 17.69
N PRO A 5 -10.16 -2.21 17.29
CA PRO A 5 -10.77 -1.78 16.03
C PRO A 5 -10.93 -0.27 15.95
N LYS A 6 -11.48 0.36 17.00
CA LYS A 6 -11.66 1.82 17.05
C LYS A 6 -10.34 2.55 16.88
N LEU A 7 -9.31 2.17 17.63
CA LEU A 7 -8.01 2.82 17.58
C LEU A 7 -7.38 2.70 16.19
N ARG A 8 -7.44 1.51 15.57
CA ARG A 8 -6.94 1.29 14.21
C ARG A 8 -7.71 2.12 13.17
N LEU A 9 -9.04 2.21 13.29
CA LEU A 9 -9.85 3.03 12.38
C LEU A 9 -9.52 4.52 12.47
N LEU A 10 -9.31 5.04 13.68
CA LEU A 10 -8.90 6.41 13.89
C LEU A 10 -7.48 6.64 13.33
N ASN A 11 -6.52 5.77 13.63
CA ASN A 11 -5.13 6.01 13.26
C ASN A 11 -4.85 5.72 11.78
N GLN A 12 -5.59 4.82 11.13
CA GLN A 12 -5.54 4.64 9.68
C GLN A 12 -6.45 5.63 8.92
N GLN A 13 -7.00 6.65 9.59
CA GLN A 13 -7.82 7.71 8.98
C GLN A 13 -9.12 7.20 8.31
N LEU A 14 -9.58 6.00 8.66
CA LEU A 14 -10.86 5.46 8.18
C LEU A 14 -12.06 6.12 8.86
N ALA A 15 -11.87 6.57 10.10
CA ALA A 15 -12.83 7.36 10.86
C ALA A 15 -12.26 8.75 11.16
N ASN A 16 -13.06 9.79 10.87
CA ASN A 16 -12.73 11.19 11.10
C ASN A 16 -11.36 11.58 10.49
N PRO A 17 -11.17 11.43 9.16
CA PRO A 17 -9.90 11.74 8.50
C PRO A 17 -9.53 13.23 8.66
N LEU A 18 -8.25 13.50 8.89
CA LEU A 18 -7.73 14.86 9.10
C LEU A 18 -6.85 15.38 7.95
N PHE A 19 -6.35 14.49 7.09
CA PHE A 19 -5.46 14.88 6.01
C PHE A 19 -6.23 15.38 4.80
N HIS A 20 -5.67 16.40 4.14
CA HIS A 20 -6.26 17.03 2.96
C HIS A 20 -5.50 16.72 1.67
N SER A 21 -4.26 16.19 1.77
CA SER A 21 -3.46 15.81 0.62
C SER A 21 -3.12 14.32 0.60
N PRO A 22 -3.06 13.67 -0.57
CA PRO A 22 -2.58 12.30 -0.71
C PRO A 22 -1.15 12.11 -0.18
N LYS A 23 -0.27 13.10 -0.34
CA LYS A 23 1.12 13.05 0.14
C LYS A 23 1.19 12.89 1.65
N GLU A 24 0.48 13.74 2.40
CA GLU A 24 0.46 13.68 3.87
C GLU A 24 -0.07 12.34 4.37
N LEU A 25 -1.16 11.86 3.77
CA LEU A 25 -1.75 10.58 4.13
C LEU A 25 -0.80 9.40 3.83
N VAL A 26 -0.20 9.35 2.64
CA VAL A 26 0.71 8.25 2.27
C VAL A 26 1.97 8.27 3.13
N SER A 27 2.52 9.45 3.41
CA SER A 27 3.61 9.60 4.39
C SER A 27 3.16 9.07 5.75
N TRP A 28 2.00 9.51 6.25
CA TRP A 28 1.43 9.06 7.54
C TRP A 28 1.35 7.54 7.64
N MET A 29 0.81 6.88 6.62
CA MET A 29 0.67 5.43 6.53
C MET A 29 2.01 4.70 6.32
N GLY A 30 3.07 5.41 5.92
CA GLY A 30 4.38 4.87 5.54
C GLY A 30 4.40 4.24 4.15
N ALA A 31 3.40 3.40 3.85
CA ALA A 31 3.12 2.90 2.51
C ALA A 31 1.67 2.40 2.42
N VAL A 32 1.12 2.35 1.21
CA VAL A 32 -0.20 1.75 0.96
C VAL A 32 -0.07 0.77 -0.20
N GLN A 33 -0.41 -0.50 -0.01
CA GLN A 33 -0.26 -1.48 -1.08
C GLN A 33 -1.10 -1.12 -2.32
N ALA A 34 -0.47 -1.19 -3.48
CA ALA A 34 -0.93 -0.61 -4.74
C ALA A 34 -0.99 -1.65 -5.87
N GLN A 35 -1.23 -2.92 -5.56
CA GLN A 35 -1.31 -3.99 -6.57
C GLN A 35 -2.46 -3.74 -7.56
N ASP A 36 -3.63 -3.36 -7.05
CA ASP A 36 -4.74 -2.83 -7.86
C ASP A 36 -4.66 -1.30 -7.93
N TYR A 37 -4.27 -0.80 -9.09
CA TYR A 37 -4.08 0.64 -9.32
C TYR A 37 -5.37 1.47 -9.23
N ALA A 38 -6.50 0.91 -9.64
CA ALA A 38 -7.76 1.64 -9.56
C ALA A 38 -8.23 1.74 -8.11
N MET A 39 -8.10 0.65 -7.36
CA MET A 39 -8.58 0.54 -5.99
C MET A 39 -7.67 1.23 -4.97
N VAL A 40 -6.36 1.31 -5.20
CA VAL A 40 -5.48 2.04 -4.29
C VAL A 40 -5.80 3.54 -4.26
N LYS A 41 -6.28 4.11 -5.38
CA LYS A 41 -6.77 5.50 -5.40
C LYS A 41 -7.96 5.68 -4.45
N TRP A 42 -8.88 4.72 -4.42
CA TRP A 42 -9.97 4.72 -3.45
C TRP A 42 -9.46 4.50 -2.02
N ALA A 43 -8.48 3.61 -1.82
CA ALA A 43 -7.87 3.37 -0.52
C ALA A 43 -7.30 4.65 0.12
N VAL A 44 -6.69 5.50 -0.70
CA VAL A 44 -6.20 6.83 -0.33
C VAL A 44 -7.36 7.80 -0.15
N GLY A 45 -8.26 7.91 -1.13
CA GLY A 45 -9.36 8.88 -1.12
C GLY A 45 -10.29 8.77 0.10
N MET A 46 -10.63 7.56 0.52
CA MET A 46 -11.54 7.34 1.66
C MET A 46 -10.92 7.68 3.03
N ARG A 47 -9.61 7.97 3.06
CA ARG A 47 -8.83 8.34 4.24
C ARG A 47 -8.44 9.83 4.25
N LEU A 48 -8.91 10.60 3.25
CA LEU A 48 -8.78 12.05 3.21
C LEU A 48 -10.08 12.71 3.70
N ALA A 49 -9.98 13.93 4.22
CA ALA A 49 -11.13 14.71 4.69
C ALA A 49 -12.15 14.96 3.56
N SER A 50 -11.65 15.21 2.36
CA SER A 50 -12.42 15.28 1.11
C SER A 50 -11.48 15.06 -0.06
N ALA A 51 -11.84 14.16 -0.98
CA ALA A 51 -11.04 13.87 -2.17
C ALA A 51 -11.89 13.30 -3.30
N THR A 52 -11.41 13.47 -4.52
CA THR A 52 -11.89 12.75 -5.70
C THR A 52 -10.76 11.88 -6.25
N VAL A 53 -11.08 11.01 -7.21
CA VAL A 53 -10.07 10.23 -7.93
C VAL A 53 -9.02 11.14 -8.59
N ARG A 54 -9.43 12.32 -9.07
CA ARG A 54 -8.53 13.32 -9.66
C ARG A 54 -7.53 13.86 -8.65
N THR A 55 -7.94 14.07 -7.40
CA THR A 55 -7.05 14.50 -6.31
C THR A 55 -5.85 13.55 -6.16
N VAL A 56 -6.09 12.24 -6.23
CA VAL A 56 -5.02 11.24 -6.12
C VAL A 56 -4.21 11.12 -7.41
N GLU A 57 -4.85 11.21 -8.58
CA GLU A 57 -4.19 11.20 -9.89
C GLU A 57 -3.25 12.40 -10.08
N GLU A 58 -3.63 13.59 -9.62
CA GLU A 58 -2.80 14.78 -9.65
C GLU A 58 -1.55 14.64 -8.77
N ALA A 59 -1.68 14.07 -7.57
CA ALA A 59 -0.52 13.83 -6.69
C ALA A 59 0.46 12.81 -7.30
N LEU A 60 -0.06 11.78 -7.98
CA LEU A 60 0.73 10.82 -8.75
C LEU A 60 1.41 11.46 -9.96
N GLN A 61 0.71 12.35 -10.68
CA GLN A 61 1.22 13.04 -11.86
C GLN A 61 2.33 14.04 -11.51
N LYS A 62 2.17 14.75 -10.38
CA LYS A 62 3.19 15.67 -9.83
C LYS A 62 4.39 14.93 -9.24
N GLY A 63 4.30 13.61 -9.03
CA GLY A 63 5.34 12.82 -8.39
C GLY A 63 5.45 13.11 -6.89
N GLU A 64 4.38 13.57 -6.23
CA GLU A 64 4.35 13.74 -4.77
C GLU A 64 4.25 12.39 -4.05
N ILE A 65 3.55 11.46 -4.69
CA ILE A 65 3.46 10.05 -4.32
C ILE A 65 3.85 9.20 -5.52
N LEU A 66 4.53 8.09 -5.26
CA LEU A 66 5.06 7.19 -6.28
C LEU A 66 4.49 5.79 -6.11
N ARG A 67 4.29 5.08 -7.22
CA ARG A 67 3.94 3.66 -7.24
C ARG A 67 5.15 2.84 -7.66
N THR A 68 5.65 1.99 -6.77
CA THR A 68 6.84 1.16 -7.02
C THR A 68 6.94 -0.02 -6.05
N HIS A 69 7.84 -0.97 -6.32
CA HIS A 69 8.10 -2.11 -5.43
C HIS A 69 8.96 -1.68 -4.24
N VAL A 70 8.38 -1.69 -3.03
CA VAL A 70 9.07 -1.23 -1.81
C VAL A 70 9.08 -2.26 -0.69
N MET A 71 8.05 -3.07 -0.52
CA MET A 71 7.99 -4.09 0.53
C MET A 71 7.28 -5.33 0.00
N ARG A 72 7.60 -6.50 0.59
CA ARG A 72 6.89 -7.77 0.36
C ARG A 72 6.64 -8.08 -1.14
N PRO A 73 7.71 -8.12 -1.94
CA PRO A 73 7.72 -7.90 -3.41
C PRO A 73 6.42 -7.38 -4.07
N THR A 74 5.74 -6.38 -3.51
CA THR A 74 4.51 -5.83 -4.10
C THR A 74 4.60 -4.32 -4.34
N TRP A 75 3.80 -3.85 -5.29
CA TRP A 75 3.66 -2.42 -5.53
C TRP A 75 3.03 -1.73 -4.33
N HIS A 76 3.58 -0.57 -3.97
CA HIS A 76 3.06 0.32 -2.94
C HIS A 76 3.03 1.76 -3.45
N LEU A 77 2.11 2.55 -2.91
CA LEU A 77 2.22 4.01 -2.91
C LEU A 77 3.12 4.42 -1.74
N VAL A 78 4.11 5.27 -2.02
CA VAL A 78 4.99 5.89 -1.02
C VAL A 78 5.16 7.39 -1.31
N ALA A 79 5.43 8.18 -0.29
CA ALA A 79 5.78 9.59 -0.50
C ALA A 79 7.13 9.68 -1.21
N ALA A 80 7.26 10.63 -2.14
CA ALA A 80 8.47 10.77 -2.94
C ALA A 80 9.74 11.00 -2.11
N GLU A 81 9.64 11.73 -1.00
CA GLU A 81 10.76 11.97 -0.08
C GLU A 81 11.25 10.70 0.65
N ASP A 82 10.42 9.66 0.70
CA ASP A 82 10.74 8.43 1.42
C ASP A 82 11.36 7.33 0.54
N ILE A 83 11.19 7.42 -0.79
CA ILE A 83 11.50 6.31 -1.69
C ILE A 83 12.96 5.84 -1.59
N ARG A 84 13.91 6.77 -1.54
CA ARG A 84 15.35 6.44 -1.63
C ARG A 84 15.82 5.63 -0.42
N TRP A 85 15.43 6.02 0.79
CA TRP A 85 15.81 5.28 1.99
C TRP A 85 15.04 3.96 2.11
N MET A 86 13.77 3.93 1.67
CA MET A 86 12.98 2.71 1.68
C MET A 86 13.55 1.64 0.74
N LEU A 87 13.96 2.03 -0.48
CA LEU A 87 14.61 1.12 -1.43
C LEU A 87 15.91 0.56 -0.87
N LYS A 88 16.75 1.39 -0.24
CA LYS A 88 17.98 0.93 0.42
C LYS A 88 17.71 -0.12 1.50
N LEU A 89 16.63 0.04 2.24
CA LEU A 89 16.25 -0.88 3.31
C LEU A 89 15.69 -2.21 2.78
N SER A 90 14.97 -2.20 1.66
CA SER A 90 14.18 -3.34 1.20
C SER A 90 14.69 -4.06 -0.05
N ALA A 91 15.50 -3.41 -0.90
CA ALA A 91 15.87 -3.90 -2.23
C ALA A 91 16.47 -5.31 -2.19
N ARG A 92 17.38 -5.59 -1.23
CA ARG A 92 18.00 -6.92 -1.09
C ARG A 92 16.95 -8.04 -0.92
N ARG A 93 15.90 -7.81 -0.11
CA ARG A 93 14.85 -8.81 0.15
C ARG A 93 13.96 -9.00 -1.06
N ILE A 94 13.61 -7.92 -1.75
CA ILE A 94 12.77 -7.99 -2.94
C ILE A 94 13.52 -8.69 -4.07
N LYS A 95 14.81 -8.38 -4.28
CA LYS A 95 15.67 -9.11 -5.23
C LYS A 95 15.69 -10.60 -4.90
N ALA A 96 16.00 -10.97 -3.66
CA ALA A 96 16.01 -12.37 -3.23
C ALA A 96 14.67 -13.10 -3.44
N ALA A 97 13.54 -12.45 -3.14
CA ALA A 97 12.22 -13.03 -3.35
C ALA A 97 11.89 -13.20 -4.85
N ASN A 98 12.31 -12.25 -5.69
CA ASN A 98 12.19 -12.38 -7.13
C ASN A 98 13.05 -13.53 -7.67
N GLU A 99 14.30 -13.67 -7.21
CA GLU A 99 15.17 -14.80 -7.58
C GLU A 99 14.54 -16.14 -7.18
N ALA A 100 14.00 -16.25 -5.98
CA ALA A 100 13.28 -17.45 -5.54
C ALA A 100 12.08 -17.78 -6.44
N TYR A 101 11.33 -16.76 -6.89
CA TYR A 101 10.22 -16.93 -7.82
C TYR A 101 10.65 -17.41 -9.23
N ALA A 102 11.83 -17.00 -9.70
CA ALA A 102 12.36 -17.41 -10.99
C ALA A 102 13.10 -18.75 -10.99
N LYS A 103 13.23 -19.41 -9.83
CA LYS A 103 13.91 -20.70 -9.73
C LYS A 103 13.34 -21.70 -10.75
N GLY A 104 14.22 -22.31 -11.54
CA GLY A 104 13.85 -23.26 -12.59
C GLY A 104 13.48 -22.61 -13.94
N ARG A 105 13.63 -21.29 -14.07
CA ARG A 105 13.56 -20.56 -15.36
C ARG A 105 14.95 -20.14 -15.81
N GLU A 106 15.04 -19.52 -16.99
CA GLU A 106 16.25 -18.90 -17.50
C GLU A 106 16.79 -17.87 -16.50
N GLU A 107 18.08 -17.99 -16.17
CA GLU A 107 18.79 -17.08 -15.30
C GLU A 107 19.16 -15.80 -16.06
N ILE A 108 18.88 -14.65 -15.44
CA ILE A 108 19.25 -13.34 -15.98
C ILE A 108 20.49 -12.88 -15.24
N SER A 109 21.60 -12.72 -15.95
CA SER A 109 22.86 -12.29 -15.35
C SER A 109 22.81 -10.84 -14.85
N GLU A 110 23.65 -10.49 -13.87
CA GLU A 110 23.76 -9.11 -13.38
C GLU A 110 24.27 -8.14 -14.47
N GLU A 111 25.04 -8.61 -15.45
CA GLU A 111 25.43 -7.82 -16.62
C GLU A 111 24.22 -7.48 -17.50
N LEU A 112 23.29 -8.42 -17.68
CA LEU A 112 22.07 -8.20 -18.45
C LEU A 112 21.10 -7.25 -17.73
N TYR A 113 21.01 -7.34 -16.40
CA TYR A 113 20.31 -6.34 -15.58
C TYR A 113 20.95 -4.95 -15.71
N SER A 114 22.27 -4.86 -15.62
CA SER A 114 22.99 -3.60 -15.78
C SER A 114 22.81 -3.00 -17.19
N LYS A 115 22.75 -3.86 -18.23
CA LYS A 115 22.47 -3.44 -19.60
C LYS A 115 21.04 -2.92 -19.77
N SER A 116 20.04 -3.61 -19.21
CA SER A 116 18.65 -3.17 -19.29
C SER A 116 18.40 -1.87 -18.53
N ASN A 117 19.02 -1.68 -17.35
CA ASN A 117 18.95 -0.43 -16.60
C ASN A 117 19.51 0.77 -17.38
N ARG A 118 20.69 0.66 -17.99
CA ARG A 118 21.26 1.73 -18.84
C ARG A 118 20.39 2.04 -20.05
N ALA A 119 19.75 1.02 -20.63
CA ALA A 119 18.79 1.22 -21.70
C ALA A 119 17.56 2.00 -21.20
N LEU A 120 17.03 1.68 -20.02
CA LEU A 120 15.92 2.42 -19.39
C LEU A 120 16.28 3.90 -19.17
N GLU A 121 17.46 4.19 -18.63
CA GLU A 121 17.98 5.55 -18.47
C GLU A 121 17.95 6.32 -19.79
N THR A 122 18.44 5.70 -20.87
CA THR A 122 18.47 6.33 -22.20
C THR A 122 17.05 6.51 -22.79
N ILE A 123 16.21 5.48 -22.68
CA ILE A 123 14.86 5.45 -23.26
C ILE A 123 13.94 6.47 -22.59
N LEU A 124 14.03 6.59 -21.26
CA LEU A 124 13.14 7.41 -20.43
C LEU A 124 13.68 8.83 -20.17
N ALA A 125 14.93 9.13 -20.54
CA ALA A 125 15.52 10.46 -20.40
C ALA A 125 14.66 11.57 -21.04
N GLY A 126 14.69 12.75 -20.42
CA GLY A 126 13.94 13.91 -20.86
C GLY A 126 12.49 13.92 -20.34
N LYS A 127 12.28 13.41 -19.13
CA LYS A 127 10.98 13.32 -18.43
C LYS A 127 9.92 12.55 -19.22
N LYS A 128 10.36 11.55 -19.98
CA LYS A 128 9.44 10.70 -20.74
C LYS A 128 8.70 9.75 -19.80
N ARG A 129 7.47 9.43 -20.19
CA ARG A 129 6.61 8.48 -19.48
C ARG A 129 6.16 7.42 -20.47
N LEU A 130 6.66 6.21 -20.30
CA LEU A 130 6.40 5.10 -21.21
C LEU A 130 5.79 3.92 -20.46
N THR A 131 4.81 3.30 -21.09
CA THR A 131 4.25 2.02 -20.64
C THR A 131 5.26 0.90 -20.83
N ARG A 132 5.05 -0.22 -20.11
CA ARG A 132 5.87 -1.44 -20.29
C ARG A 132 5.94 -1.89 -21.76
N LEU A 133 4.84 -1.73 -22.52
CA LEU A 133 4.78 -2.14 -23.92
C LEU A 133 5.63 -1.23 -24.82
N GLU A 134 5.59 0.09 -24.59
CA GLU A 134 6.43 1.05 -25.31
C GLU A 134 7.92 0.82 -25.00
N ILE A 135 8.27 0.56 -23.74
CA ILE A 135 9.65 0.20 -23.36
C ILE A 135 10.08 -1.10 -24.03
N ALA A 136 9.23 -2.12 -24.06
CA ALA A 136 9.52 -3.40 -24.71
C ALA A 136 9.78 -3.25 -26.22
N GLU A 137 9.08 -2.34 -26.91
CA GLU A 137 9.36 -2.00 -28.31
C GLU A 137 10.77 -1.40 -28.47
N GLN A 138 11.13 -0.44 -27.62
CA GLN A 138 12.47 0.16 -27.64
C GLN A 138 13.57 -0.87 -27.34
N PHE A 139 13.32 -1.80 -26.41
CA PHE A 139 14.22 -2.90 -26.11
C PHE A 139 14.43 -3.78 -27.36
N ARG A 140 13.37 -4.15 -28.07
CA ARG A 140 13.47 -4.92 -29.33
C ARG A 140 14.30 -4.21 -30.39
N HIS A 141 14.09 -2.92 -30.58
CA HIS A 141 14.91 -2.13 -31.53
C HIS A 141 16.40 -2.10 -31.16
N SER A 142 16.72 -2.14 -29.87
CA SER A 142 18.11 -2.19 -29.36
C SER A 142 18.71 -3.60 -29.25
N GLY A 143 17.96 -4.64 -29.64
CA GLY A 143 18.38 -6.04 -29.54
C GLY A 143 18.38 -6.61 -28.11
N LEU A 144 17.63 -6.02 -27.18
CA LEU A 144 17.41 -6.56 -25.84
C LEU A 144 16.19 -7.48 -25.80
N ALA A 145 16.25 -8.49 -24.91
CA ALA A 145 15.11 -9.36 -24.64
C ALA A 145 13.92 -8.55 -24.11
N ALA A 146 12.73 -8.82 -24.63
CA ALA A 146 11.53 -8.02 -24.39
C ALA A 146 10.25 -8.86 -24.25
N ASP A 147 10.37 -10.18 -24.10
CA ASP A 147 9.23 -11.03 -23.76
C ASP A 147 8.73 -10.73 -22.33
N ASN A 148 7.58 -11.32 -21.98
CA ASN A 148 6.92 -11.01 -20.73
C ASN A 148 7.75 -11.41 -19.48
N TYR A 149 8.56 -12.46 -19.55
CA TYR A 149 9.39 -12.89 -18.44
C TYR A 149 10.52 -11.88 -18.21
N HIS A 150 11.29 -11.57 -19.26
CA HIS A 150 12.37 -10.59 -19.18
C HIS A 150 11.88 -9.21 -18.78
N MET A 151 10.79 -8.71 -19.38
CA MET A 151 10.26 -7.40 -19.03
C MET A 151 9.78 -7.35 -17.58
N THR A 152 9.12 -8.39 -17.07
CA THR A 152 8.72 -8.42 -15.65
C THR A 152 9.94 -8.33 -14.74
N ARG A 153 10.99 -9.10 -15.04
CA ARG A 153 12.22 -9.16 -14.26
C ARG A 153 13.01 -7.85 -14.33
N PHE A 154 13.14 -7.26 -15.51
CA PHE A 154 13.84 -5.98 -15.71
C PHE A 154 13.12 -4.83 -15.03
N MET A 155 11.79 -4.73 -15.15
CA MET A 155 11.06 -3.62 -14.51
C MET A 155 11.15 -3.70 -12.99
N VAL A 156 10.95 -4.88 -12.40
CA VAL A 156 11.06 -5.05 -10.93
C VAL A 156 12.48 -4.74 -10.47
N ARG A 157 13.52 -5.20 -11.20
CA ARG A 157 14.91 -4.90 -10.88
C ARG A 157 15.20 -3.39 -10.93
N ALA A 158 14.75 -2.71 -11.99
CA ALA A 158 14.93 -1.27 -12.17
C ALA A 158 14.20 -0.45 -11.09
N GLU A 159 13.01 -0.87 -10.67
CA GLU A 159 12.26 -0.25 -9.57
C GLU A 159 12.99 -0.37 -8.23
N VAL A 160 13.49 -1.56 -7.89
CA VAL A 160 14.16 -1.79 -6.60
C VAL A 160 15.57 -1.21 -6.55
N GLU A 161 16.19 -0.98 -7.70
CA GLU A 161 17.48 -0.29 -7.82
C GLU A 161 17.33 1.23 -7.93
N GLY A 162 16.11 1.74 -7.96
CA GLY A 162 15.83 3.17 -8.00
C GLY A 162 16.13 3.83 -9.35
N ILE A 163 16.17 3.05 -10.44
CA ILE A 163 16.32 3.58 -11.80
C ILE A 163 14.99 4.17 -12.26
N VAL A 164 13.91 3.41 -12.09
CA VAL A 164 12.57 3.83 -12.49
C VAL A 164 11.62 3.85 -11.30
N CYS A 165 10.60 4.68 -11.41
CA CYS A 165 9.42 4.61 -10.58
C CYS A 165 8.18 4.77 -11.47
N GLY A 166 7.00 4.53 -10.90
CA GLY A 166 5.75 4.91 -11.52
C GLY A 166 5.04 5.99 -10.71
N GLY A 167 4.00 6.54 -11.32
CA GLY A 167 3.11 7.50 -10.67
C GLY A 167 1.85 7.63 -11.52
N GLU A 168 2.01 8.14 -12.74
CA GLU A 168 0.92 8.31 -13.69
C GLU A 168 0.60 7.00 -14.46
N SER A 169 -0.67 6.84 -14.85
CA SER A 169 -1.04 5.84 -15.86
C SER A 169 -1.22 6.50 -17.21
N LYS A 170 -0.63 5.93 -18.26
CA LYS A 170 -0.86 6.34 -19.66
C LYS A 170 -1.90 5.42 -20.27
N GLY A 171 -3.08 5.96 -20.62
CA GLY A 171 -4.19 5.17 -21.19
C GLY A 171 -4.69 4.04 -20.27
N GLY A 172 -4.67 4.26 -18.95
CA GLY A 172 -5.04 3.25 -17.96
C GLY A 172 -4.01 2.13 -17.77
N LYS A 173 -2.83 2.23 -18.40
CA LYS A 173 -1.69 1.33 -18.19
C LYS A 173 -0.64 2.00 -17.32
N HIS A 174 0.03 1.21 -16.50
CA HIS A 174 1.13 1.69 -15.69
C HIS A 174 2.27 2.21 -16.59
N ALA A 175 2.72 3.43 -16.32
CA ALA A 175 3.83 4.05 -17.00
C ALA A 175 5.00 4.23 -16.03
N TYR A 176 6.20 4.16 -16.58
CA TYR A 176 7.46 4.32 -15.88
C TYR A 176 8.14 5.61 -16.30
N MET A 177 8.89 6.18 -15.37
CA MET A 177 9.71 7.37 -15.52
C MET A 177 10.99 7.20 -14.71
N LEU A 178 12.04 7.96 -15.04
CA LEU A 178 13.28 7.95 -14.26
C LEU A 178 13.04 8.56 -12.88
N LEU A 179 13.47 7.85 -11.84
CA LEU A 179 13.35 8.33 -10.47
C LEU A 179 14.14 9.63 -10.28
N GLU A 180 15.35 9.70 -10.84
CA GLU A 180 16.23 10.88 -10.75
C GLU A 180 15.63 12.15 -11.36
N GLU A 181 14.76 12.04 -12.37
CA GLU A 181 14.12 13.20 -12.99
C GLU A 181 12.82 13.64 -12.29
N CYS A 182 12.36 12.86 -11.32
CA CYS A 182 11.09 13.05 -10.62
C CYS A 182 11.27 13.37 -9.13
N VAL A 183 12.26 12.75 -8.49
CA VAL A 183 12.56 12.94 -7.07
C VAL A 183 13.99 13.43 -6.91
N PRO A 184 14.17 14.66 -6.37
CA PRO A 184 15.50 15.18 -6.09
C PRO A 184 16.34 14.22 -5.25
N PRO A 185 17.67 14.20 -5.43
CA PRO A 185 18.55 13.50 -4.51
C PRO A 185 18.40 14.11 -3.10
N VAL A 186 18.41 13.23 -2.09
CA VAL A 186 18.41 13.63 -0.67
C VAL A 186 19.63 13.01 -0.01
N PRO A 187 20.15 13.60 1.09
CA PRO A 187 21.22 13.01 1.86
C PRO A 187 20.88 11.59 2.29
N ASP A 188 21.88 10.71 2.21
CA ASP A 188 21.75 9.35 2.69
C ASP A 188 21.56 9.30 4.20
N ILE A 189 20.69 8.39 4.62
CA ILE A 189 20.49 8.08 6.03
C ILE A 189 21.09 6.72 6.35
N THR A 190 21.49 6.57 7.61
CA THR A 190 21.98 5.29 8.14
C THR A 190 20.85 4.25 8.13
N LYS A 191 21.25 2.98 8.24
CA LYS A 191 20.28 1.88 8.37
C LYS A 191 19.38 2.05 9.60
N ASP A 192 19.95 2.47 10.73
CA ASP A 192 19.22 2.64 11.97
C ASP A 192 18.20 3.80 11.87
N GLU A 193 18.57 4.90 11.24
CA GLU A 193 17.61 5.99 10.94
C GLU A 193 16.47 5.50 10.03
N ALA A 194 16.76 4.68 9.02
CA ALA A 194 15.73 4.10 8.15
C ALA A 194 14.80 3.14 8.92
N LEU A 195 15.34 2.31 9.82
CA LEU A 195 14.56 1.42 10.69
C LEU A 195 13.66 2.20 11.65
N ALA A 196 14.19 3.25 12.28
CA ALA A 196 13.43 4.12 13.17
C ALA A 196 12.30 4.84 12.42
N ARG A 197 12.57 5.39 11.23
CA ARG A 197 11.55 6.02 10.38
C ARG A 197 10.45 5.05 9.98
N LEU A 198 10.80 3.84 9.55
CA LEU A 198 9.82 2.84 9.16
C LEU A 198 8.96 2.39 10.36
N ALA A 199 9.58 2.17 11.52
CA ALA A 199 8.87 1.84 12.76
C ALA A 199 7.92 2.97 13.17
N ARG A 200 8.38 4.23 13.17
CA ARG A 200 7.57 5.40 13.51
C ARG A 200 6.36 5.51 12.59
N ASN A 201 6.58 5.41 11.28
CA ASN A 201 5.51 5.48 10.28
C ASN A 201 4.49 4.36 10.46
N TYR A 202 4.94 3.15 10.79
CA TYR A 202 4.04 2.04 11.08
C TYR A 202 3.25 2.26 12.36
N PHE A 203 3.90 2.42 13.51
CA PHE A 203 3.21 2.49 14.79
C PHE A 203 2.35 3.74 14.95
N ARG A 204 2.69 4.89 14.34
CA ARG A 204 1.79 6.07 14.36
C ARG A 204 0.45 5.83 13.67
N SER A 205 0.46 5.10 12.55
CA SER A 205 -0.73 4.88 11.71
C SER A 205 -1.46 3.56 12.01
N HIS A 206 -0.75 2.57 12.54
CA HIS A 206 -1.25 1.22 12.83
C HIS A 206 -1.42 0.95 14.32
N THR A 207 -1.27 1.96 15.20
CA THR A 207 -1.48 1.78 16.64
C THR A 207 -2.94 1.38 16.95
N PRO A 208 -3.16 0.42 17.88
CA PRO A 208 -2.16 -0.42 18.54
C PRO A 208 -1.72 -1.60 17.65
N ALA A 209 -0.43 -1.94 17.71
CA ALA A 209 0.15 -3.04 16.96
C ALA A 209 1.20 -3.81 17.78
N THR A 210 1.49 -5.05 17.38
CA THR A 210 2.53 -5.86 17.99
C THR A 210 3.83 -5.85 17.18
N LEU A 211 4.91 -6.35 17.77
CA LEU A 211 6.14 -6.66 17.04
C LEU A 211 5.86 -7.59 15.84
N GLN A 212 4.99 -8.57 16.02
CA GLN A 212 4.71 -9.55 14.98
C GLN A 212 3.92 -8.97 13.81
N ASP A 213 3.06 -7.98 14.07
CA ASP A 213 2.39 -7.21 13.03
C ASP A 213 3.40 -6.35 12.25
N PHE A 214 4.34 -5.68 12.95
CA PHE A 214 5.36 -4.88 12.30
C PHE A 214 6.32 -5.72 11.44
N VAL A 215 6.74 -6.89 11.92
CA VAL A 215 7.54 -7.86 11.13
C VAL A 215 6.79 -8.29 9.87
N TRP A 216 5.50 -8.61 10.02
CA TRP A 216 4.65 -9.03 8.91
C TRP A 216 4.50 -7.92 7.86
N TRP A 217 4.20 -6.70 8.30
CA TRP A 217 3.98 -5.57 7.42
C TRP A 217 5.28 -5.12 6.76
N SER A 218 6.35 -4.87 7.52
CA SER A 218 7.60 -4.36 6.94
C SER A 218 8.36 -5.38 6.09
N GLY A 219 8.18 -6.68 6.36
CA GLY A 219 9.01 -7.75 5.77
C GLY A 219 10.45 -7.75 6.29
N LEU A 220 10.74 -6.99 7.36
CA LEU A 220 12.03 -6.99 8.04
C LEU A 220 12.28 -8.31 8.77
N SER A 221 13.55 -8.57 9.09
CA SER A 221 13.84 -9.63 10.07
C SER A 221 13.34 -9.23 11.46
N VAL A 222 13.07 -10.21 12.33
CA VAL A 222 12.66 -9.93 13.72
C VAL A 222 13.69 -9.04 14.43
N THR A 223 14.98 -9.24 14.17
CA THR A 223 16.06 -8.43 14.77
C THR A 223 15.98 -6.97 14.33
N GLU A 224 15.80 -6.70 13.05
CA GLU A 224 15.67 -5.33 12.54
C GLU A 224 14.38 -4.66 13.03
N ALA A 225 13.27 -5.41 13.10
CA ALA A 225 12.01 -4.90 13.63
C ALA A 225 12.14 -4.51 15.11
N LYS A 226 12.79 -5.36 15.92
CA LYS A 226 13.11 -5.04 17.32
C LYS A 226 14.02 -3.82 17.44
N GLN A 227 15.04 -3.70 16.59
CA GLN A 227 15.91 -2.52 16.56
C GLN A 227 15.12 -1.25 16.23
N GLY A 228 14.25 -1.29 15.22
CA GLY A 228 13.39 -0.16 14.85
C GLY A 228 12.49 0.29 16.01
N ILE A 229 11.84 -0.66 16.70
CA ILE A 229 11.03 -0.39 17.89
C ILE A 229 11.87 0.23 19.02
N TYR A 230 13.04 -0.35 19.30
CA TYR A 230 13.95 0.17 20.33
C TYR A 230 14.36 1.62 20.06
N LEU A 231 14.70 1.95 18.81
CA LEU A 231 15.13 3.29 18.42
C LEU A 231 14.04 4.38 18.56
N ILE A 232 12.76 3.99 18.59
CA ILE A 232 11.63 4.90 18.80
C ILE A 232 10.96 4.68 20.16
N GLY A 233 11.62 3.98 21.09
CA GLY A 233 11.01 3.56 22.35
C GLY A 233 10.44 4.71 23.19
N CYS A 234 10.99 5.92 23.09
CA CYS A 234 10.45 7.11 23.77
C CYS A 234 9.11 7.61 23.20
N GLU A 235 8.75 7.20 21.99
CA GLU A 235 7.48 7.55 21.31
C GLU A 235 6.41 6.47 21.52
N LEU A 236 6.75 5.35 22.19
CA LEU A 236 5.89 4.19 22.35
C LEU A 236 5.53 3.96 23.82
N THR A 237 4.24 3.72 24.07
CA THR A 237 3.76 3.12 25.31
C THR A 237 3.55 1.63 25.09
N GLU A 238 4.11 0.81 25.98
CA GLU A 238 3.92 -0.65 25.98
C GLU A 238 2.75 -1.04 26.90
N GLU A 239 1.80 -1.81 26.38
CA GLU A 239 0.72 -2.39 27.16
C GLU A 239 0.69 -3.91 27.03
N GLN A 240 0.51 -4.62 28.16
CA GLN A 240 0.30 -6.06 28.16
C GLN A 240 -1.19 -6.37 28.01
N TRP A 241 -1.56 -7.03 26.91
CA TRP A 241 -2.95 -7.37 26.63
C TRP A 241 -3.05 -8.67 25.85
N LYS A 242 -3.97 -9.58 26.24
CA LYS A 242 -4.12 -10.94 25.66
C LYS A 242 -2.80 -11.74 25.64
N GLY A 243 -1.93 -11.56 26.64
CA GLY A 243 -0.67 -12.31 26.76
C GLY A 243 0.45 -11.86 25.81
N GLN A 244 0.33 -10.70 25.18
CA GLN A 244 1.38 -10.13 24.33
C GLN A 244 1.53 -8.62 24.57
N THR A 245 2.69 -8.09 24.16
CA THR A 245 2.99 -6.65 24.22
C THR A 245 2.43 -5.93 23.01
N TRP A 246 1.65 -4.89 23.28
CA TRP A 246 1.10 -3.98 22.30
C TRP A 246 1.80 -2.63 22.42
N TYR A 247 2.19 -2.08 21.28
CA TYR A 247 2.84 -0.78 21.20
C TYR A 247 1.83 0.26 20.75
N LEU A 248 1.72 1.33 21.52
CA LEU A 248 0.90 2.49 21.23
C LEU A 248 1.79 3.69 21.00
N HIS A 249 1.73 4.25 19.81
CA HIS A 249 2.45 5.48 19.51
C HIS A 249 1.81 6.68 20.21
N GLU A 250 2.62 7.58 20.77
CA GLU A 250 2.16 8.75 21.54
C GLU A 250 1.25 9.70 20.74
N SER A 251 1.47 9.80 19.42
CA SER A 251 0.63 10.59 18.51
C SER A 251 -0.66 9.87 18.12
N GLY A 252 -0.90 8.66 18.63
CA GLY A 252 -2.05 7.83 18.33
C GLY A 252 -3.34 8.45 18.85
N ARG A 253 -4.35 8.57 17.98
CA ARG A 253 -5.68 9.05 18.35
C ARG A 253 -6.42 8.00 19.17
N THR A 254 -6.84 8.39 20.37
CA THR A 254 -7.68 7.57 21.27
C THR A 254 -9.12 8.09 21.40
N ARG A 255 -9.35 9.36 21.01
CA ARG A 255 -10.64 10.03 21.04
C ARG A 255 -11.28 10.09 19.65
N GLY A 256 -12.60 9.96 19.62
CA GLY A 256 -13.40 9.89 18.40
C GLY A 256 -14.46 8.80 18.51
N SER A 257 -15.54 8.91 17.74
CA SER A 257 -16.56 7.88 17.63
C SER A 257 -16.36 7.12 16.32
N ILE A 258 -16.61 5.80 16.36
CA ILE A 258 -16.75 4.95 15.17
C ILE A 258 -18.19 4.48 14.98
N LYS A 259 -19.13 4.94 15.82
CA LYS A 259 -20.55 4.57 15.72
C LYS A 259 -21.13 5.06 14.39
N GLY A 260 -21.83 4.18 13.69
CA GLY A 260 -22.38 4.41 12.35
C GLY A 260 -21.35 4.52 11.24
N HIS A 261 -20.05 4.32 11.51
CA HIS A 261 -19.04 4.36 10.47
C HIS A 261 -19.10 3.10 9.62
N ILE A 262 -19.32 3.30 8.32
CA ILE A 262 -19.27 2.27 7.30
C ILE A 262 -18.29 2.67 6.19
N ARG A 263 -17.50 1.72 5.70
CA ARG A 263 -16.54 1.90 4.60
C ARG A 263 -16.51 0.68 3.71
N PHE A 264 -16.40 0.92 2.41
CA PHE A 264 -16.15 -0.11 1.42
C PHE A 264 -14.65 -0.21 1.22
N LEU A 265 -14.00 -1.14 1.92
CA LEU A 265 -12.55 -1.26 1.81
C LEU A 265 -12.17 -1.98 0.51
N PRO A 266 -11.21 -1.45 -0.25
CA PRO A 266 -10.73 -2.09 -1.46
C PRO A 266 -10.04 -3.44 -1.18
N PRO A 267 -9.81 -4.26 -2.21
CA PRO A 267 -8.86 -5.37 -2.09
C PRO A 267 -7.49 -4.80 -1.69
N TYR A 268 -6.76 -5.56 -0.88
CA TYR A 268 -5.45 -5.14 -0.37
C TYR A 268 -5.48 -3.84 0.45
N ASP A 269 -6.53 -3.62 1.24
CA ASP A 269 -6.56 -2.48 2.17
C ASP A 269 -5.68 -2.71 3.42
N GLU A 270 -5.02 -1.65 3.90
CA GLU A 270 -4.10 -1.68 5.05
C GLU A 270 -4.76 -2.10 6.37
N LEU A 271 -6.09 -2.01 6.51
CA LEU A 271 -6.74 -2.52 7.72
C LEU A 271 -6.59 -4.04 7.87
N LEU A 272 -6.53 -4.77 6.75
CA LEU A 272 -6.31 -6.21 6.74
C LEU A 272 -4.85 -6.58 6.48
N LEU A 273 -4.10 -5.78 5.71
CA LEU A 273 -2.70 -6.09 5.41
C LEU A 273 -1.71 -5.67 6.48
N GLY A 274 -2.02 -4.60 7.22
CA GLY A 274 -1.16 -4.00 8.23
C GLY A 274 -0.86 -4.88 9.43
N TYR A 275 -1.60 -5.97 9.60
CA TYR A 275 -1.54 -6.82 10.79
C TYR A 275 -1.43 -8.30 10.40
N LYS A 276 -0.65 -9.04 11.18
CA LYS A 276 -0.53 -10.49 11.02
C LYS A 276 -1.76 -11.17 11.58
N ASP A 277 -2.19 -10.75 12.77
CA ASP A 277 -3.47 -11.17 13.34
C ASP A 277 -4.57 -10.15 13.01
N ARG A 278 -5.65 -10.65 12.42
CA ARG A 278 -6.79 -9.85 11.93
C ARG A 278 -8.06 -10.12 12.73
N THR A 279 -7.99 -11.00 13.74
CA THR A 279 -9.16 -11.46 14.49
C THR A 279 -9.87 -10.34 15.26
N ASP A 280 -9.19 -9.23 15.54
CA ASP A 280 -9.82 -8.07 16.17
C ASP A 280 -10.85 -7.38 15.27
N VAL A 281 -10.71 -7.46 13.93
CA VAL A 281 -11.62 -6.81 12.96
C VAL A 281 -12.37 -7.81 12.07
N LEU A 282 -11.93 -9.05 12.00
CA LEU A 282 -12.50 -10.08 11.13
C LEU A 282 -12.49 -11.44 11.87
N PRO A 283 -13.67 -11.98 12.24
CA PRO A 283 -13.78 -13.31 12.83
C PRO A 283 -13.16 -14.39 11.93
N SER A 284 -12.50 -15.38 12.55
CA SER A 284 -11.74 -16.42 11.86
C SER A 284 -12.56 -17.24 10.86
N GLU A 285 -13.84 -17.47 11.16
CA GLU A 285 -14.82 -18.15 10.29
C GLU A 285 -15.11 -17.41 8.97
N HIS A 286 -14.71 -16.13 8.86
CA HIS A 286 -14.93 -15.31 7.67
C HIS A 286 -13.64 -14.95 6.93
N CYS A 287 -12.46 -15.39 7.42
CA CYS A 287 -11.17 -15.12 6.78
C CYS A 287 -11.15 -15.50 5.29
N SER A 288 -11.67 -16.69 4.94
CA SER A 288 -11.71 -17.17 3.55
C SER A 288 -12.57 -16.32 2.61
N LYS A 289 -13.50 -15.50 3.15
CA LYS A 289 -14.32 -14.56 2.38
C LYS A 289 -13.59 -13.22 2.14
N ALA A 290 -12.56 -12.91 2.92
CA ALA A 290 -11.81 -11.67 2.83
C ALA A 290 -10.44 -11.84 2.16
N PHE A 291 -9.81 -13.01 2.31
CA PHE A 291 -8.53 -13.31 1.68
C PHE A 291 -8.28 -14.81 1.55
N THR A 292 -7.33 -15.17 0.70
CA THR A 292 -6.88 -16.54 0.47
C THR A 292 -5.50 -16.80 1.10
N GLY A 293 -5.15 -18.07 1.28
CA GLY A 293 -3.83 -18.46 1.77
C GLY A 293 -2.66 -18.08 0.84
N ASN A 294 -2.92 -17.87 -0.45
CA ASN A 294 -1.91 -17.42 -1.42
C ASN A 294 -1.82 -15.89 -1.56
N GLY A 295 -2.43 -15.12 -0.64
CA GLY A 295 -2.22 -13.68 -0.53
C GLY A 295 -3.12 -12.83 -1.43
N LEU A 296 -4.21 -13.37 -1.97
CA LEU A 296 -5.25 -12.57 -2.63
C LEU A 296 -6.18 -11.99 -1.56
N PHE A 297 -6.41 -10.68 -1.61
CA PHE A 297 -7.35 -9.98 -0.72
C PHE A 297 -8.54 -9.46 -1.53
N PHE A 298 -9.73 -9.56 -0.96
CA PHE A 298 -10.99 -9.19 -1.59
C PHE A 298 -11.52 -7.85 -1.06
N PRO A 299 -12.39 -7.15 -1.81
CA PRO A 299 -13.09 -6.00 -1.29
C PRO A 299 -14.05 -6.41 -0.16
N VAL A 300 -14.05 -5.65 0.93
CA VAL A 300 -14.83 -5.95 2.14
C VAL A 300 -15.59 -4.73 2.66
N ILE A 301 -16.70 -4.96 3.34
CA ILE A 301 -17.49 -3.94 4.01
C ILE A 301 -17.06 -3.89 5.46
N LEU A 302 -16.59 -2.72 5.90
CA LEU A 302 -16.26 -2.41 7.28
C LEU A 302 -17.43 -1.64 7.90
N TYR A 303 -17.94 -2.11 9.04
CA TYR A 303 -18.97 -1.43 9.83
C TYR A 303 -18.56 -1.43 11.31
N GLU A 304 -18.47 -0.23 11.90
CA GLU A 304 -18.11 -0.01 13.31
C GLU A 304 -16.88 -0.82 13.77
N GLY A 305 -15.85 -0.90 12.91
CA GLY A 305 -14.61 -1.61 13.21
C GLY A 305 -14.60 -3.10 12.88
N GLN A 306 -15.72 -3.67 12.45
CA GLN A 306 -15.84 -5.08 12.08
C GLN A 306 -16.06 -5.26 10.59
N ILE A 307 -15.43 -6.28 10.01
CA ILE A 307 -15.69 -6.71 8.65
C ILE A 307 -16.95 -7.57 8.62
N VAL A 308 -17.95 -7.09 7.88
CA VAL A 308 -19.33 -7.62 7.92
C VAL A 308 -19.79 -8.19 6.58
N GLY A 309 -19.01 -8.03 5.51
CA GLY A 309 -19.42 -8.46 4.18
C GLY A 309 -18.39 -8.21 3.09
N ASN A 310 -18.77 -8.53 1.86
CA ASN A 310 -18.06 -8.17 0.64
C ASN A 310 -18.87 -7.14 -0.16
N TRP A 311 -18.17 -6.40 -1.02
CA TRP A 311 -18.79 -5.56 -2.04
C TRP A 311 -18.13 -5.79 -3.41
N ASP A 312 -18.84 -5.49 -4.49
CA ASP A 312 -18.33 -5.54 -5.86
C ASP A 312 -18.40 -4.15 -6.48
N ARG A 313 -17.29 -3.73 -7.09
CA ARG A 313 -17.14 -2.48 -7.85
C ARG A 313 -18.19 -2.30 -8.96
N LYS A 314 -18.63 -3.39 -9.60
CA LYS A 314 -19.56 -3.34 -10.72
C LYS A 314 -20.91 -2.79 -10.24
N VAL A 315 -21.30 -1.68 -10.85
CA VAL A 315 -22.64 -1.12 -10.67
C VAL A 315 -23.65 -2.11 -11.26
N LYS A 316 -24.69 -2.46 -10.52
CA LYS A 316 -25.77 -3.33 -11.05
C LYS A 316 -26.41 -2.65 -12.29
N ARG A 317 -26.86 -3.45 -13.27
CA ARG A 317 -27.50 -2.96 -14.53
C ARG A 317 -28.65 -1.96 -14.31
N ASN A 318 -29.20 -1.89 -13.10
CA ASN A 318 -30.37 -1.09 -12.75
C ASN A 318 -30.00 0.30 -12.18
N GLY A 319 -28.71 0.69 -12.20
CA GLY A 319 -28.25 2.03 -11.77
C GLY A 319 -28.04 2.20 -10.27
N TRP A 320 -28.39 1.20 -9.46
CA TRP A 320 -28.17 1.21 -8.01
C TRP A 320 -26.79 0.62 -7.69
N GLY A 321 -25.81 1.50 -7.48
CA GLY A 321 -24.56 1.31 -6.73
C GLY A 321 -23.73 0.01 -6.88
N PRO A 322 -22.60 -0.08 -6.16
CA PRO A 322 -21.85 -1.33 -5.99
C PRO A 322 -22.69 -2.44 -5.35
N GLY A 323 -22.51 -3.71 -5.79
CA GLY A 323 -23.19 -4.85 -5.17
C GLY A 323 -22.65 -5.15 -3.78
N CYS A 324 -23.50 -5.57 -2.82
CA CYS A 324 -23.11 -5.88 -1.44
C CYS A 324 -23.59 -7.29 -1.03
N SER A 325 -22.80 -7.99 -0.21
CA SER A 325 -23.15 -9.29 0.38
C SER A 325 -22.66 -9.35 1.83
N LEU A 326 -23.57 -9.48 2.79
CA LEU A 326 -23.24 -9.56 4.22
C LEU A 326 -22.93 -11.01 4.65
N PHE A 327 -21.98 -11.17 5.56
CA PHE A 327 -21.56 -12.48 6.05
C PHE A 327 -22.60 -13.16 6.93
N ARG A 328 -23.37 -12.36 7.67
CA ARG A 328 -24.50 -12.80 8.50
C ARG A 328 -25.74 -12.02 8.07
N GLN A 329 -26.86 -12.71 7.87
CA GLN A 329 -28.14 -12.06 7.54
C GLN A 329 -28.67 -11.20 8.69
N GLU A 330 -28.25 -11.48 9.93
CA GLU A 330 -28.66 -10.77 11.15
C GLU A 330 -27.86 -9.49 11.41
N SER A 331 -26.83 -9.19 10.62
CA SER A 331 -26.13 -7.91 10.65
C SER A 331 -27.11 -6.83 10.17
N ARG A 332 -27.92 -6.29 11.09
CA ARG A 332 -28.85 -5.19 10.86
C ARG A 332 -28.07 -3.90 10.63
N ILE A 333 -27.43 -3.80 9.48
CA ILE A 333 -26.88 -2.56 8.98
C ILE A 333 -28.05 -1.81 8.35
N ASP A 334 -28.27 -0.58 8.81
CA ASP A 334 -29.24 0.32 8.20
C ASP A 334 -28.92 0.49 6.71
N GLU A 335 -29.91 0.24 5.85
CA GLU A 335 -29.77 0.38 4.39
C GLU A 335 -29.31 1.80 4.03
N ALA A 336 -29.74 2.82 4.79
CA ALA A 336 -29.31 4.20 4.58
C ALA A 336 -27.78 4.39 4.79
N LEU A 337 -27.16 3.62 5.68
CA LEU A 337 -25.71 3.64 5.88
C LEU A 337 -24.98 2.99 4.70
N LEU A 338 -25.49 1.86 4.20
CA LEU A 338 -24.94 1.21 3.01
C LEU A 338 -25.02 2.14 1.79
N ASP A 339 -26.18 2.76 1.56
CA ASP A 339 -26.38 3.71 0.48
C ASP A 339 -25.44 4.92 0.61
N LYS A 340 -25.23 5.43 1.83
CA LYS A 340 -24.26 6.50 2.07
C LYS A 340 -22.83 6.08 1.72
N ALA A 341 -22.39 4.87 2.09
CA ALA A 341 -21.07 4.36 1.70
C ALA A 341 -20.94 4.19 0.18
N GLN A 342 -21.99 3.70 -0.49
CA GLN A 342 -22.02 3.61 -1.95
C GLN A 342 -21.91 5.00 -2.60
N GLN A 343 -22.66 5.98 -2.11
CA GLN A 343 -22.62 7.36 -2.59
C GLN A 343 -21.23 7.98 -2.40
N GLN A 344 -20.56 7.76 -1.25
CA GLN A 344 -19.19 8.23 -1.03
C GLN A 344 -18.22 7.69 -2.08
N TYR A 345 -18.31 6.41 -2.40
CA TYR A 345 -17.48 5.81 -3.44
C TYR A 345 -17.81 6.38 -4.84
N MET A 346 -19.09 6.58 -5.17
CA MET A 346 -19.51 7.16 -6.45
C MET A 346 -19.08 8.62 -6.60
N GLN A 347 -19.26 9.44 -5.54
CA GLN A 347 -18.78 10.82 -5.48
C GLN A 347 -17.27 10.91 -5.66
N PHE A 348 -16.50 10.01 -5.03
CA PHE A 348 -15.06 9.93 -5.23
C PHE A 348 -14.70 9.69 -6.70
N LEU A 349 -15.46 8.85 -7.41
CA LEU A 349 -15.29 8.62 -8.85
C LEU A 349 -15.78 9.79 -9.73
N GLY A 350 -16.42 10.82 -9.15
CA GLY A 350 -17.05 11.92 -9.89
C GLY A 350 -18.32 11.51 -10.63
N LYS A 351 -19.08 10.56 -10.07
CA LYS A 351 -20.32 10.02 -10.64
C LYS A 351 -21.53 10.28 -9.77
#